data_AF-A0A6J8E6V7-F1
#
_entry.id   AF-A0A6J8E6V7-F1
#
_cell.length_a   1.000
_cell.length_b   1.000
_cell.length_c   1.000
_cell.angle_alpha   90.00
_cell.angle_beta   90.00
_cell.angle_gamma   90.00
#
_symmetry.space_group_name_H-M   'P 1'
#
loop_
_entity.id
_entity.type
_entity.pdbx_description
1 polymer ?
#
loop_
_entity_poly.entity_id
_entity_poly.type
_entity_poly.pdbx_seq_one_letter_code
_entity_poly.pdbx_strand_id
1 'polypeptide(L)'
;MPHIHYVALSRVISLSGLQILNLNQEAIAVAECVRQELHRLRADATLQLCFKPLYNLSSNYFKVVFNNSRSLHAHFDDLKSDPNILDADVIGIAESRLISTDVNEDFYVPGFEPPVRLDQKQTNLNTRPPHGLVLYYRTDCVLHNTLTYSTPTLEFIIADIISSSKGLFQVVFVYKAPNCKLQQLKENFPCRPSS
;
A
#
# COMPACT_ATOMS: atom_id res chain seq x y z
N MET A 1 -41.56 -19.36 -3.14
CA MET A 1 -40.93 -18.03 -3.05
C MET A 1 -39.59 -18.07 -3.75
N PRO A 2 -39.30 -17.14 -4.67
CA PRO A 2 -37.96 -17.00 -5.24
C PRO A 2 -36.91 -16.81 -4.13
N HIS A 3 -35.73 -17.39 -4.27
CA HIS A 3 -34.55 -17.18 -3.41
C HIS A 3 -34.57 -17.77 -1.98
N ILE A 4 -35.56 -18.58 -1.60
CA ILE A 4 -35.63 -19.16 -0.24
C ILE A 4 -34.43 -20.07 0.08
N HIS A 5 -33.90 -20.79 -0.91
CA HIS A 5 -32.70 -21.62 -0.75
C HIS A 5 -31.44 -20.78 -0.58
N TYR A 6 -31.27 -19.69 -1.33
CA TYR A 6 -30.14 -18.78 -1.15
C TYR A 6 -30.12 -18.15 0.25
N VAL A 7 -31.29 -17.69 0.74
CA VAL A 7 -31.40 -17.09 2.08
C VAL A 7 -31.15 -18.13 3.18
N ALA A 8 -31.64 -19.36 3.01
CA ALA A 8 -31.39 -20.43 3.97
C ALA A 8 -29.90 -20.78 4.02
N LEU A 9 -29.25 -20.94 2.86
CA LEU A 9 -27.83 -21.30 2.77
C LEU A 9 -26.88 -20.20 3.24
N SER A 10 -27.18 -18.92 2.98
CA SER A 10 -26.33 -17.80 3.41
C SER A 10 -26.31 -17.57 4.94
N ARG A 11 -27.26 -18.18 5.66
CA ARG A 11 -27.36 -18.09 7.13
C ARG A 11 -26.84 -19.32 7.86
N VAL A 12 -26.46 -20.37 7.13
CA VAL A 12 -25.89 -21.58 7.72
C VAL A 12 -24.42 -21.31 8.04
N ILE A 13 -24.08 -21.47 9.32
CA ILE A 13 -22.73 -21.22 9.86
C ILE A 13 -21.82 -22.46 9.85
N SER A 14 -22.38 -23.65 9.57
CA SER A 14 -21.62 -24.90 9.45
C SER A 14 -22.31 -25.90 8.52
N LEU A 15 -21.51 -26.62 7.72
CA LEU A 15 -21.98 -27.68 6.82
C LEU A 15 -22.38 -28.97 7.56
N SER A 16 -21.88 -29.17 8.78
CA SER A 16 -22.19 -30.35 9.59
C SER A 16 -23.65 -30.30 10.07
N GLY A 17 -24.51 -31.11 9.45
CA GLY A 17 -25.94 -31.20 9.78
C GLY A 17 -26.88 -30.54 8.75
N LEU A 18 -26.33 -29.95 7.69
CA LEU A 18 -27.14 -29.42 6.59
C LEU A 18 -27.50 -30.56 5.62
N GLN A 19 -28.78 -30.86 5.49
CA GLN A 19 -29.29 -31.82 4.50
C GLN A 19 -30.28 -31.12 3.58
N ILE A 20 -29.96 -31.07 2.28
CA ILE A 20 -30.86 -30.52 1.26
C ILE A 20 -31.66 -31.68 0.67
N LEU A 21 -32.90 -31.83 1.11
CA LEU A 21 -33.74 -32.95 0.70
C LEU A 21 -34.37 -32.76 -0.68
N ASN A 22 -34.76 -31.52 -1.02
CA ASN A 22 -35.41 -31.17 -2.30
C ASN A 22 -34.84 -29.86 -2.86
N LEU A 23 -33.69 -29.95 -3.53
CA LEU A 23 -33.05 -28.78 -4.17
C LEU A 23 -33.86 -28.36 -5.40
N ASN A 24 -34.69 -27.32 -5.24
CA ASN A 24 -35.28 -26.63 -6.39
C ASN A 24 -34.23 -25.72 -7.03
N GLN A 25 -33.70 -26.14 -8.18
CA GLN A 25 -32.69 -25.41 -8.95
C GLN A 25 -33.21 -24.09 -9.53
N GLU A 26 -34.51 -24.02 -9.86
CA GLU A 26 -35.16 -22.79 -10.32
C GLU A 26 -35.25 -21.75 -9.20
N ALA A 27 -35.27 -22.17 -7.92
CA ALA A 27 -35.25 -21.27 -6.77
C ALA A 27 -33.85 -20.71 -6.44
N ILE A 28 -32.80 -21.23 -7.08
CA ILE A 28 -31.40 -20.78 -7.00
C ILE A 28 -31.07 -19.85 -8.17
N ALA A 29 -31.95 -19.77 -9.18
CA ALA A 29 -31.77 -18.86 -10.30
C ALA A 29 -31.73 -17.41 -9.80
N VAL A 30 -30.73 -16.66 -10.27
CA VAL A 30 -30.65 -15.22 -10.06
C VAL A 30 -31.83 -14.59 -10.79
N ALA A 31 -32.67 -13.85 -10.07
CA ALA A 31 -33.82 -13.19 -10.70
C ALA A 31 -33.35 -12.22 -11.77
N GLU A 32 -34.09 -12.14 -12.87
CA GLU A 32 -33.72 -11.30 -14.01
C GLU A 32 -33.60 -9.82 -13.61
N CYS A 33 -34.37 -9.35 -12.63
CA CYS A 33 -34.24 -8.00 -12.07
C CYS A 33 -32.87 -7.74 -11.43
N VAL A 34 -32.24 -8.74 -10.79
CA VAL A 34 -30.89 -8.62 -10.23
C VAL A 34 -29.85 -8.57 -11.35
N ARG A 35 -30.05 -9.33 -12.43
CA ARG A 35 -29.17 -9.30 -13.60
C ARG A 35 -29.24 -7.95 -14.31
N GLN A 36 -30.45 -7.43 -14.48
CA GLN A 36 -30.71 -6.09 -15.02
C GLN A 36 -30.07 -5.00 -14.16
N GLU A 37 -30.22 -5.08 -12.83
CA GLU A 37 -29.62 -4.08 -11.94
C GLU A 37 -28.09 -4.16 -11.91
N LEU A 38 -27.50 -5.36 -11.90
CA LEU A 38 -26.05 -5.52 -12.04
C LEU A 38 -25.53 -5.00 -13.39
N HIS A 39 -26.28 -5.17 -14.46
CA HIS A 39 -25.96 -4.59 -15.76
C HIS A 39 -25.99 -3.06 -15.70
N ARG A 40 -27.07 -2.47 -15.16
CA ARG A 40 -27.21 -1.02 -14.98
C ARG A 40 -26.08 -0.43 -14.12
N LEU A 41 -25.70 -1.09 -13.02
CA LEU A 41 -24.59 -0.65 -12.17
C LEU A 41 -23.24 -0.67 -12.90
N ARG A 42 -23.03 -1.63 -13.82
CA ARG A 42 -21.79 -1.76 -14.59
C ARG A 42 -21.75 -0.90 -15.84
N ALA A 43 -22.89 -0.53 -16.42
CA ALA A 43 -22.99 0.23 -17.65
C ALA A 43 -23.29 1.72 -17.41
N ASP A 44 -24.29 2.00 -16.57
CA ASP A 44 -24.92 3.32 -16.49
C ASP A 44 -24.63 4.05 -15.17
N ALA A 45 -24.33 3.30 -14.11
CA ALA A 45 -24.06 3.84 -12.77
C ALA A 45 -22.66 3.47 -12.25
N THR A 46 -21.69 3.38 -13.15
CA THR A 46 -20.28 3.19 -12.77
C THR A 46 -19.81 4.36 -11.91
N LEU A 47 -19.28 4.06 -10.73
CA LEU A 47 -18.66 5.06 -9.88
C LEU A 47 -17.45 5.66 -10.59
N GLN A 48 -17.47 6.98 -10.75
CA GLN A 48 -16.29 7.73 -11.18
C GLN A 48 -15.38 7.90 -9.97
N LEU A 49 -14.12 7.49 -10.12
CA LEU A 49 -13.12 7.70 -9.08
C LEU A 49 -12.96 9.21 -8.84
N CYS A 50 -12.93 9.61 -7.58
CA CYS A 50 -12.67 11.00 -7.20
C CYS A 50 -11.20 11.41 -7.36
N PHE A 51 -10.35 10.50 -7.86
CA PHE A 51 -8.95 10.75 -8.16
C PHE A 51 -8.59 10.13 -9.50
N LYS A 52 -7.55 10.66 -10.14
CA LYS A 52 -6.97 10.07 -11.34
C LYS A 52 -5.92 9.04 -10.91
N PRO A 53 -6.09 7.76 -11.25
CA PRO A 53 -5.08 6.75 -10.94
C PRO A 53 -3.74 7.07 -11.61
N LEU A 54 -2.65 6.71 -10.95
CA LEU A 54 -1.27 6.92 -11.42
C LEU A 54 -1.04 6.28 -12.78
N TYR A 55 -1.56 5.07 -13.00
CA TYR A 55 -1.45 4.35 -14.27
C TYR A 55 -2.18 5.05 -15.44
N ASN A 56 -3.06 6.02 -15.16
CA ASN A 56 -3.69 6.87 -16.16
C ASN A 56 -2.92 8.18 -16.42
N LEU A 57 -1.85 8.46 -15.67
CA LEU A 57 -0.97 9.60 -15.89
C LEU A 57 0.09 9.26 -16.94
N SER A 58 0.51 10.26 -17.71
CA SER A 58 1.58 10.11 -18.72
C SER A 58 2.84 9.53 -18.09
N SER A 59 3.53 8.67 -18.84
CA SER A 59 4.81 8.08 -18.45
C SER A 59 5.92 9.12 -18.29
N ASN A 60 5.75 10.35 -18.79
CA ASN A 60 6.74 11.43 -18.66
C ASN A 60 6.75 12.06 -17.25
N TYR A 61 5.73 11.80 -16.43
CA TYR A 61 5.71 12.28 -15.05
C TYR A 61 6.55 11.38 -14.15
N PHE A 62 7.24 12.00 -13.19
CA PHE A 62 7.81 11.32 -12.05
C PHE A 62 6.75 11.09 -10.99
N LYS A 63 6.40 9.83 -10.74
CA LYS A 63 5.26 9.41 -9.93
C LYS A 63 5.76 8.91 -8.58
N VAL A 64 5.24 9.47 -7.51
CA VAL A 64 5.62 9.13 -6.13
C VAL A 64 4.39 8.69 -5.36
N VAL A 65 4.52 7.58 -4.64
CA VAL A 65 3.50 7.07 -3.71
C VAL A 65 4.06 7.12 -2.31
N PHE A 66 3.23 7.53 -1.35
CA PHE A 66 3.54 7.42 0.07
C PHE A 66 2.34 6.82 0.80
N ASN A 67 2.55 5.69 1.48
CA ASN A 67 1.50 5.01 2.23
C ASN A 67 1.95 4.70 3.66
N ASN A 68 1.08 4.92 4.64
CA ASN A 68 1.29 4.42 5.99
C ASN A 68 0.59 3.06 6.11
N SER A 69 1.38 1.98 6.11
CA SER A 69 0.83 0.62 6.09
C SER A 69 0.43 0.12 7.47
N ARG A 70 0.94 0.72 8.56
CA ARG A 70 0.83 0.24 9.95
C ARG A 70 1.37 -1.18 10.21
N SER A 71 1.71 -1.93 9.17
CA SER A 71 2.44 -3.20 9.19
C SER A 71 2.64 -3.61 7.74
N LEU A 72 3.89 -3.64 7.29
CA LEU A 72 4.17 -4.13 5.95
C LEU A 72 3.89 -5.63 5.85
N HIS A 73 4.22 -6.43 6.87
CA HIS A 73 3.89 -7.87 6.91
C HIS A 73 2.41 -8.15 6.62
N ALA A 74 1.50 -7.38 7.22
CA ALA A 74 0.06 -7.63 7.08
C ALA A 74 -0.51 -7.21 5.72
N HIS A 75 0.12 -6.24 5.05
CA HIS A 75 -0.43 -5.56 3.87
C HIS A 75 0.47 -5.66 2.64
N PHE A 76 1.49 -6.52 2.68
CA PHE A 76 2.43 -6.63 1.56
C PHE A 76 1.77 -7.19 0.30
N ASP A 77 0.90 -8.18 0.45
CA ASP A 77 0.15 -8.74 -0.68
C ASP A 77 -0.83 -7.73 -1.31
N ASP A 78 -1.43 -6.86 -0.48
CA ASP A 78 -2.27 -5.77 -0.98
C ASP A 78 -1.42 -4.75 -1.76
N LEU A 79 -0.26 -4.37 -1.20
CA LEU A 79 0.67 -3.43 -1.84
C LEU A 79 1.16 -3.94 -3.20
N LYS A 80 1.57 -5.21 -3.28
CA LYS A 80 2.10 -5.81 -4.50
C LYS A 80 1.04 -6.12 -5.55
N SER A 81 -0.25 -6.01 -5.21
CA SER A 81 -1.37 -6.23 -6.13
C SER A 81 -2.05 -4.93 -6.56
N ASP A 82 -1.70 -3.79 -5.95
CA ASP A 82 -2.26 -2.49 -6.29
C ASP A 82 -1.56 -1.88 -7.54
N PRO A 83 -2.23 -1.84 -8.72
CA PRO A 83 -1.63 -1.29 -9.93
C PRO A 83 -1.32 0.21 -9.82
N ASN A 84 -2.01 0.94 -8.94
CA ASN A 84 -1.76 2.34 -8.70
C ASN A 84 -0.44 2.56 -7.96
N ILE A 85 -0.09 1.67 -7.02
CA ILE A 85 1.18 1.71 -6.31
C ILE A 85 2.32 1.26 -7.24
N LEU A 86 2.12 0.17 -7.99
CA LEU A 86 3.14 -0.39 -8.88
C LEU A 86 3.50 0.49 -10.07
N ASP A 87 2.62 1.42 -10.46
CA ASP A 87 2.90 2.39 -11.52
C ASP A 87 3.80 3.56 -11.05
N ALA A 88 4.11 3.65 -9.75
CA ALA A 88 5.02 4.66 -9.24
C ALA A 88 6.48 4.45 -9.70
N ASP A 89 7.25 5.54 -9.74
CA ASP A 89 8.71 5.51 -9.88
C ASP A 89 9.37 5.27 -8.52
N VAL A 90 8.76 5.80 -7.46
CA VAL A 90 9.22 5.70 -6.08
C VAL A 90 8.05 5.45 -5.14
N ILE A 91 8.21 4.50 -4.23
CA ILE A 91 7.22 4.17 -3.19
C ILE A 91 7.88 4.36 -1.83
N GLY A 92 7.30 5.21 -1.00
CA GLY A 92 7.61 5.30 0.42
C GLY A 92 6.54 4.61 1.26
N ILE A 93 6.95 3.81 2.24
CA ILE A 93 6.07 3.19 3.21
C ILE A 93 6.45 3.64 4.61
N ALA A 94 5.46 4.09 5.38
CA ALA A 94 5.60 4.41 6.80
C ALA A 94 4.92 3.37 7.69
N GLU A 95 5.40 3.29 8.93
CA GLU A 95 4.99 2.28 9.91
C GLU A 95 5.11 0.86 9.35
N SER A 96 6.25 0.57 8.70
CA SER A 96 6.51 -0.75 8.13
C SER A 96 6.56 -1.85 9.20
N ARG A 97 6.98 -1.50 10.42
CA ARG A 97 7.20 -2.42 11.56
C ARG A 97 8.18 -3.55 11.26
N LEU A 98 9.01 -3.37 10.23
CA LEU A 98 10.13 -4.24 9.95
C LEU A 98 11.22 -4.06 11.00
N ILE A 99 12.02 -5.11 11.19
CA ILE A 99 13.15 -5.15 12.10
C ILE A 99 14.34 -5.78 11.38
N SER A 100 15.54 -5.62 11.93
CA SER A 100 16.79 -6.02 11.26
C SER A 100 16.90 -7.52 10.94
N THR A 101 16.06 -8.37 11.53
CA THR A 101 16.01 -9.81 11.22
C THR A 101 15.03 -10.16 10.09
N ASP A 102 14.18 -9.23 9.66
CA ASP A 102 13.35 -9.44 8.47
C ASP A 102 14.23 -9.41 7.21
N VAL A 103 13.96 -10.32 6.29
CA VAL A 103 14.73 -10.53 5.06
C VAL A 103 14.16 -9.64 3.95
N ASN A 104 15.01 -8.97 3.17
CA ASN A 104 14.54 -8.01 2.15
C ASN A 104 13.79 -8.70 1.01
N GLU A 105 14.18 -9.93 0.69
CA GLU A 105 13.60 -10.78 -0.35
C GLU A 105 12.12 -11.07 -0.09
N ASP A 106 11.71 -11.17 1.18
CA ASP A 106 10.30 -11.35 1.57
C ASP A 106 9.45 -10.12 1.24
N PHE A 107 10.09 -8.96 1.07
CA PHE A 107 9.46 -7.67 0.78
C PHE A 107 9.85 -7.12 -0.60
N TYR A 108 10.20 -8.00 -1.53
CA TYR A 108 10.55 -7.64 -2.91
C TYR A 108 9.31 -7.26 -3.74
N VAL A 109 9.31 -6.05 -4.30
CA VAL A 109 8.25 -5.56 -5.20
C VAL A 109 8.72 -5.68 -6.65
N PRO A 110 8.00 -6.44 -7.51
CA PRO A 110 8.42 -6.62 -8.91
C PRO A 110 8.59 -5.31 -9.67
N GLY A 111 9.72 -5.16 -10.36
CA GLY A 111 10.07 -3.97 -11.14
C GLY A 111 10.73 -2.85 -10.33
N PHE A 112 10.97 -3.06 -9.04
CA PHE A 112 11.70 -2.17 -8.14
C PHE A 112 12.99 -2.82 -7.65
N GLU A 113 13.95 -1.99 -7.25
CA GLU A 113 15.16 -2.42 -6.56
C GLU A 113 14.84 -2.91 -5.13
N PRO A 114 15.75 -3.69 -4.50
CA PRO A 114 15.58 -4.11 -3.11
C PRO A 114 15.30 -2.92 -2.17
N PRO A 115 14.40 -3.09 -1.18
CA PRO A 115 13.95 -1.99 -0.33
C PRO A 115 15.10 -1.37 0.46
N VAL A 116 15.19 -0.04 0.44
CA VAL A 116 16.03 0.72 1.37
C VAL A 116 15.22 0.94 2.65
N ARG A 117 15.72 0.42 3.76
CA ARG A 117 14.98 0.35 5.02
C ARG A 117 15.61 1.24 6.09
N LEU A 118 14.74 1.96 6.78
CA LEU A 118 15.02 2.60 8.06
C LEU A 118 14.15 1.91 9.10
N ASP A 119 14.66 0.82 9.66
CA ASP A 119 13.99 0.11 10.73
C ASP A 119 14.16 0.89 12.04
N GLN A 120 13.07 1.04 12.79
CA GLN A 120 13.16 1.63 14.12
C GLN A 120 13.90 0.66 15.06
N LYS A 121 14.80 1.19 15.89
CA LYS A 121 15.51 0.37 16.90
C LYS A 121 14.52 -0.27 17.88
N GLN A 122 14.61 -1.59 18.03
CA GLN A 122 13.85 -2.31 19.04
C GLN A 122 14.33 -1.98 20.45
N THR A 123 13.42 -1.55 21.31
CA THR A 123 13.67 -1.36 22.75
C THR A 123 13.29 -2.59 23.58
N ASN A 124 12.39 -3.43 23.06
CA ASN A 124 11.98 -4.70 23.67
C ASN A 124 11.97 -5.79 22.59
N LEU A 125 12.72 -6.87 22.82
CA LEU A 125 12.91 -7.97 21.87
C LEU A 125 11.61 -8.76 21.60
N ASN A 126 10.64 -8.71 22.51
CA ASN A 126 9.36 -9.42 22.37
C ASN A 126 8.33 -8.64 21.56
N THR A 127 8.63 -7.41 21.17
CA THR A 127 7.68 -6.54 20.46
C THR A 127 8.32 -5.90 19.24
N ARG A 128 7.56 -5.84 18.15
CA ARG A 128 7.96 -5.05 16.98
C ARG A 128 7.73 -3.57 17.26
N PRO A 129 8.65 -2.70 16.81
CA PRO A 129 8.49 -1.27 16.96
C PRO A 129 7.32 -0.79 16.08
N PRO A 130 6.60 0.26 16.49
CA PRO A 130 5.43 0.74 15.76
C PRO A 130 5.79 1.52 14.48
N HIS A 131 7.06 1.91 14.29
CA HIS A 131 7.49 2.78 13.20
C HIS A 131 8.44 2.06 12.23
N GLY A 132 9.13 2.83 11.40
CA GLY A 132 9.97 2.34 10.32
C GLY A 132 9.53 2.92 8.97
N LEU A 133 10.51 3.28 8.16
CA LEU A 133 10.34 3.75 6.79
C LEU A 133 10.95 2.74 5.80
N VAL A 134 10.28 2.54 4.67
CA VAL A 134 10.80 1.74 3.56
C VAL A 134 10.70 2.55 2.29
N LEU A 135 11.75 2.54 1.49
CA LEU A 135 11.85 3.19 0.19
C LEU A 135 12.06 2.12 -0.89
N TYR A 136 11.18 2.10 -1.88
CA TYR A 136 11.36 1.40 -3.14
C TYR A 136 11.55 2.42 -4.26
N TYR A 137 12.42 2.10 -5.21
CA TYR A 137 12.61 2.87 -6.44
C TYR A 137 12.70 1.91 -7.63
N ARG A 138 12.22 2.35 -8.78
CA ARG A 138 12.18 1.52 -9.99
C ARG A 138 13.57 1.07 -10.41
N THR A 139 13.64 -0.11 -11.02
CA THR A 139 14.87 -0.72 -11.57
C THR A 139 15.52 0.07 -12.72
N ASP A 140 14.78 0.96 -13.38
CA ASP A 140 15.31 1.89 -14.39
C ASP A 140 15.74 3.25 -13.79
N CYS A 141 15.72 3.36 -12.46
CA CYS A 141 16.21 4.50 -11.70
C CYS A 141 17.49 4.15 -10.96
N VAL A 142 18.30 5.16 -10.68
CA VAL A 142 19.54 5.03 -9.90
C VAL A 142 19.41 5.82 -8.62
N LEU A 143 19.66 5.17 -7.49
CA LEU A 143 19.78 5.83 -6.18
C LEU A 143 21.17 6.44 -6.07
N HIS A 144 21.26 7.77 -6.16
CA HIS A 144 22.52 8.49 -6.14
C HIS A 144 23.01 8.76 -4.71
N ASN A 145 22.13 9.32 -3.86
CA ASN A 145 22.42 9.56 -2.45
C ASN A 145 21.21 9.19 -1.60
N THR A 146 21.47 8.77 -0.37
CA THR A 146 20.45 8.59 0.66
C THR A 146 20.93 9.14 1.99
N LEU A 147 20.06 9.88 2.67
CA LEU A 147 20.24 10.28 4.06
C LEU A 147 19.03 9.80 4.86
N THR A 148 19.30 9.15 5.99
CA THR A 148 18.27 8.70 6.91
C THR A 148 18.42 9.36 8.28
N TYR A 149 17.30 9.55 8.96
CA TYR A 149 17.27 10.07 10.33
C TYR A 149 16.13 9.38 11.07
N SER A 150 16.39 8.86 12.27
CA SER A 150 15.37 8.22 13.11
C SER A 150 15.52 8.63 14.56
N THR A 151 14.38 8.97 15.15
CA THR A 151 14.15 9.16 16.58
C THR A 151 12.84 8.47 16.95
N PRO A 152 12.51 8.31 18.24
CA PRO A 152 11.24 7.72 18.64
C PRO A 152 9.99 8.46 18.11
N THR A 153 10.12 9.72 17.70
CA THR A 153 8.98 10.57 17.31
C THR A 153 9.05 11.13 15.89
N LEU A 154 10.19 11.02 15.21
CA LEU A 154 10.43 11.56 13.88
C LEU A 154 11.38 10.65 13.10
N GLU A 155 10.97 10.29 11.89
CA GLU A 155 11.79 9.54 10.94
C GLU A 155 11.72 10.19 9.56
N PHE A 156 12.84 10.22 8.86
CA PHE A 156 12.82 10.57 7.44
C PHE A 156 13.89 9.86 6.63
N ILE A 157 13.57 9.64 5.35
CA ILE A 157 14.50 9.22 4.30
C ILE A 157 14.50 10.33 3.24
N ILE A 158 15.67 10.88 2.96
CA ILE A 158 15.94 11.75 1.81
C ILE A 158 16.70 10.92 0.80
N ALA A 159 16.20 10.84 -0.43
CA ALA A 159 16.85 10.11 -1.50
C ALA A 159 16.94 10.96 -2.78
N ASP A 160 18.13 10.99 -3.37
CA ASP A 160 18.36 11.55 -4.70
C ASP A 160 18.22 10.41 -5.72
N ILE A 161 17.19 10.47 -6.55
CA ILE A 161 16.82 9.45 -7.54
C ILE A 161 17.04 10.03 -8.94
N ILE A 162 17.85 9.35 -9.74
CA ILE A 162 18.07 9.67 -11.15
C ILE A 162 17.22 8.71 -11.98
N SER A 163 16.21 9.23 -12.67
CA SER A 163 15.48 8.49 -13.69
C SER A 163 16.10 8.79 -15.05
N SER A 164 16.49 7.74 -15.81
CA SER A 164 17.13 7.92 -17.12
C SER A 164 16.28 8.71 -18.11
N SER A 165 14.95 8.66 -17.98
CA SER A 165 14.01 9.32 -18.89
C SER A 165 13.42 10.63 -18.35
N LYS A 166 13.46 10.85 -17.02
CA LYS A 166 12.75 11.97 -16.36
C LYS A 166 13.68 12.98 -15.67
N GLY A 167 14.94 12.64 -15.45
CA GLY A 167 15.94 13.49 -14.81
C GLY A 167 16.18 13.18 -13.32
N LEU A 168 16.76 14.14 -12.62
CA LEU A 168 17.13 14.03 -11.20
C LEU A 168 16.02 14.58 -10.29
N PHE A 169 15.62 13.78 -9.30
CA PHE A 169 14.62 14.14 -8.30
C PHE A 169 15.16 13.89 -6.90
N GLN A 170 14.89 14.81 -5.97
CA GLN A 170 15.06 14.55 -4.55
C GLN A 170 13.68 14.25 -3.95
N VAL A 171 13.54 13.07 -3.36
CA VAL A 171 12.34 12.64 -2.65
C VAL A 171 12.60 12.61 -1.16
N VAL A 172 11.60 12.99 -0.38
CA VAL A 172 11.68 13.04 1.08
C VAL A 172 10.44 12.37 1.63
N PHE A 173 10.63 11.25 2.32
CA PHE A 173 9.58 10.58 3.06
C PHE A 173 9.76 10.89 4.54
N VAL A 174 8.72 11.47 5.15
CA VAL A 174 8.75 11.88 6.56
C VAL A 174 7.61 11.17 7.28
N TYR A 175 7.94 10.49 8.37
CA TYR A 175 6.98 10.02 9.34
C TYR A 175 7.13 10.80 10.65
N LYS A 176 6.00 11.28 11.17
CA LYS A 176 5.94 12.06 12.40
C LYS A 176 4.95 11.41 13.35
N ALA A 177 5.42 10.99 14.53
CA ALA A 177 4.54 10.52 15.59
C ALA A 177 3.58 11.65 16.07
N PRO A 178 2.39 11.33 16.59
CA PRO A 178 1.41 12.33 17.02
C PRO A 178 1.97 13.36 18.02
N ASN A 179 2.82 12.92 18.94
CA ASN A 179 3.46 13.74 19.99
C ASN A 179 4.68 14.55 19.54
N CYS A 180 5.17 14.35 18.31
CA CYS A 180 6.32 15.09 17.78
C CYS A 180 5.97 16.55 17.49
N LYS A 181 6.80 17.49 17.97
CA LYS A 181 6.64 18.93 17.74
C LYS A 181 7.22 19.31 16.37
N LEU A 182 6.56 20.20 15.64
CA LEU A 182 7.05 20.68 14.33
C LEU A 182 8.47 21.30 14.41
N GLN A 183 8.81 21.89 15.55
CA GLN A 183 10.14 22.44 15.80
C GLN A 183 11.25 21.37 15.69
N GLN A 184 11.01 20.15 16.16
CA GLN A 184 11.96 19.04 16.03
C GLN A 184 12.23 18.71 14.56
N LEU A 185 11.21 18.78 13.69
CA LEU A 185 11.42 18.61 12.25
C LEU A 185 12.34 19.72 11.72
N LYS A 186 12.06 21.00 12.03
CA LYS A 186 12.86 22.13 11.54
C LYS A 186 14.32 22.10 11.98
N GLU A 187 14.58 21.67 13.21
CA GLU A 187 15.94 21.63 13.79
C GLU A 187 16.78 20.46 13.25
N ASN A 188 16.13 19.36 12.87
CA ASN A 188 16.82 18.14 12.44
C ASN A 188 16.78 17.91 10.94
N PHE A 189 15.90 18.60 10.21
CA PHE A 189 15.87 18.51 8.75
C PHE A 189 17.12 19.21 8.20
N PRO A 190 17.92 18.53 7.37
CA PRO A 190 19.13 19.13 6.83
C PRO A 190 18.77 20.32 5.93
N CYS A 191 19.27 21.50 6.26
CA CYS A 191 19.27 22.62 5.32
C CYS A 191 20.20 22.26 4.17
N ARG A 192 19.72 22.35 2.91
CA ARG A 192 20.64 22.33 1.77
C ARG A 192 21.64 23.47 1.97
N PRO A 193 22.96 23.25 1.83
CA PRO A 193 23.87 24.36 1.71
C PRO A 193 23.41 25.17 0.49
N SER A 194 23.15 26.46 0.70
CA SER A 194 22.89 27.40 -0.39
C SER A 194 24.08 27.35 -1.34
N SER A 195 23.84 26.82 -2.54
CA SER A 195 24.74 26.85 -3.69
C SER A 195 25.03 28.29 -4.10
#